data_AF-A0AA39MDI1-F1
#
_entry.id   AF-A0AA39MDI1-F1
#
_cell.length_a   1.000
_cell.length_b   1.000
_cell.length_c   1.000
_cell.angle_alpha   90.00
_cell.angle_beta   90.00
_cell.angle_gamma   90.00
#
_symmetry.space_group_name_H-M   'P 1'
#
loop_
_entity.id
_entity.type
_entity.pdbx_description
1 polymer ?
#
loop_
_entity_poly.entity_id
_entity_poly.type
_entity_poly.pdbx_seq_one_letter_code
_entity_poly.pdbx_strand_id
1 'polypeptide(L)'
;IIVRSFACIHETNWKKQGMLALMFANPEDYEKVKPSDKVDILGLDTFAPGKNLTRRSLCPSTEVLEIPLAHSLNEGQITWFKAGSALNLVRT
;
A
#
# COMPACT_ATOMS: atom_id res chain seq x y z
N ILE A 1 1.19 1.58 -5.18
CA ILE A 1 2.59 2.04 -5.27
C ILE A 1 3.22 1.90 -3.90
N ILE A 2 4.41 1.30 -3.82
CA ILE A 2 5.18 1.18 -2.58
C ILE A 2 6.50 1.94 -2.77
N VAL A 3 6.81 2.88 -1.88
CA VAL A 3 8.03 3.72 -1.95
C VAL A 3 8.74 3.76 -0.60
N ARG A 4 10.02 4.16 -0.57
CA ARG A 4 10.71 4.49 0.70
C ARG A 4 10.16 5.75 1.33
N SER A 5 9.85 6.75 0.51
CA SER A 5 9.24 8.02 0.90
C SER A 5 8.56 8.67 -0.31
N PHE A 6 7.50 9.44 -0.07
CA PHE A 6 6.87 10.27 -1.10
C PHE A 6 7.51 11.66 -1.11
N ALA A 7 7.85 12.19 -2.29
CA ALA A 7 8.19 13.60 -2.44
C ALA A 7 6.91 14.45 -2.38
N CYS A 8 6.97 15.57 -1.66
CA CYS A 8 5.85 16.43 -1.22
C CYS A 8 4.81 16.81 -2.31
N ILE A 9 5.20 16.86 -3.60
CA ILE A 9 4.35 17.34 -4.70
C ILE A 9 3.63 16.19 -5.43
N HIS A 10 4.03 14.94 -5.18
CA HIS A 10 3.52 13.76 -5.91
C HIS A 10 2.38 13.02 -5.17
N GLU A 11 2.11 13.31 -3.90
CA GLU A 11 1.14 12.51 -3.12
C GLU A 11 -0.34 12.84 -3.43
N THR A 12 -0.62 14.09 -3.83
CA THR A 12 -1.99 14.59 -3.99
C THR A 12 -2.68 14.10 -5.27
N ASN A 13 -1.92 13.85 -6.34
CA ASN A 13 -2.49 13.39 -7.62
C ASN A 13 -2.79 11.88 -7.63
N TRP A 14 -1.98 11.05 -6.97
CA TRP A 14 -2.20 9.60 -6.93
C TRP A 14 -3.37 9.21 -6.02
N LYS A 15 -3.59 9.94 -4.91
CA LYS A 15 -4.77 9.77 -4.05
C LYS A 15 -6.10 10.02 -4.78
N LYS A 16 -6.11 10.93 -5.77
CA LYS A 16 -7.29 11.20 -6.62
C LYS A 16 -7.60 10.09 -7.63
N GLN A 17 -6.63 9.23 -7.93
CA GLN A 17 -6.75 8.16 -8.94
C GLN A 17 -7.08 6.78 -8.32
N GLY A 18 -7.37 6.70 -7.02
CA GLY A 18 -7.72 5.43 -6.36
C GLY A 18 -6.54 4.45 -6.20
N MET A 19 -5.31 4.93 -6.38
CA MET A 19 -4.10 4.11 -6.23
C MET A 19 -3.68 4.03 -4.76
N LEU A 20 -3.43 2.82 -4.28
CA LEU A 20 -2.97 2.59 -2.91
C LEU A 20 -1.52 3.08 -2.76
N ALA A 21 -1.33 4.19 -2.06
CA ALA A 21 -0.02 4.78 -1.75
C ALA A 21 0.49 4.21 -0.43
N LEU A 22 1.49 3.33 -0.50
CA LEU A 22 2.12 2.68 0.64
C LEU A 22 3.59 3.11 0.75
N MET A 23 4.08 3.13 1.98
CA MET A 23 5.47 3.40 2.30
C MET A 23 6.04 2.25 3.10
N PHE A 24 7.33 1.97 2.95
CA PHE A 24 8.00 1.07 3.88
C PHE A 24 8.01 1.67 5.28
N ALA A 25 7.60 0.91 6.30
CA ALA A 25 7.73 1.37 7.68
C ALA A 25 9.21 1.50 8.08
N ASN A 26 10.08 0.63 7.55
CA ASN A 26 11.53 0.77 7.60
C ASN A 26 12.10 0.93 6.17
N PRO A 27 12.75 2.06 5.83
CA PRO A 27 13.34 2.31 4.52
C PRO A 27 14.38 1.27 4.05
N GLU A 28 15.04 0.58 4.99
CA GLU A 28 16.02 -0.47 4.70
C GLU A 28 15.38 -1.73 4.11
N ASP A 29 14.09 -1.96 4.37
CA ASP A 29 13.38 -3.13 3.84
C ASP A 29 13.23 -3.11 2.32
N TYR A 30 13.41 -1.94 1.70
CA TYR A 30 13.48 -1.85 0.24
C TYR A 30 14.64 -2.66 -0.33
N GLU A 31 15.80 -2.72 0.34
CA GLU A 31 16.97 -3.49 -0.15
C GLU A 31 16.68 -4.99 -0.23
N LYS A 32 15.67 -5.46 0.53
CA LYS A 32 15.26 -6.86 0.55
C LYS A 32 14.32 -7.21 -0.61
N VAL A 33 13.86 -6.23 -1.39
CA VAL A 33 12.92 -6.42 -2.50
C VAL A 33 13.67 -6.73 -3.78
N LYS A 34 13.37 -7.87 -4.41
CA LYS A 34 13.93 -8.23 -5.72
C LYS A 34 12.93 -7.96 -6.85
N PRO A 35 13.39 -7.63 -8.08
CA PRO A 35 12.50 -7.37 -9.22
C PRO A 35 11.63 -8.58 -9.62
N SER A 36 12.08 -9.79 -9.33
CA SER A 36 11.38 -11.04 -9.63
C SER A 36 10.37 -11.46 -8.56
N ASP A 37 10.28 -10.73 -7.45
CA ASP A 37 9.42 -11.11 -6.33
C ASP A 37 7.95 -10.89 -6.67
N LYS A 38 7.14 -11.94 -6.43
CA LYS A 38 5.70 -11.76 -6.34
C LYS A 38 5.35 -11.24 -4.96
N VAL A 39 4.42 -10.29 -4.88
CA VAL A 39 4.04 -9.64 -3.63
C VAL A 39 2.56 -9.82 -3.37
N ASP A 40 2.24 -10.25 -2.16
CA ASP A 40 0.90 -10.19 -1.60
C ASP A 40 0.81 -9.02 -0.61
N ILE A 41 -0.35 -8.38 -0.55
CA ILE A 41 -0.65 -7.38 0.49
C ILE A 41 -1.71 -7.98 1.41
N LEU A 42 -1.35 -8.16 2.67
CA LEU A 42 -2.21 -8.67 3.74
C LEU A 42 -2.74 -7.50 4.59
N GLY A 43 -3.92 -7.68 5.17
CA GLY A 43 -4.56 -6.70 6.05
C GLY A 43 -5.50 -5.71 5.35
N LEU A 44 -5.83 -5.93 4.07
CA LEU A 44 -6.79 -5.11 3.32
C LEU A 44 -8.24 -5.25 3.85
N ASP A 45 -8.56 -6.38 4.44
CA ASP A 45 -9.82 -6.68 5.12
C ASP A 45 -10.03 -5.81 6.37
N THR A 46 -8.98 -5.67 7.18
CA THR A 46 -8.96 -4.88 8.43
C THR A 46 -8.35 -3.49 8.24
N PHE A 47 -8.36 -2.99 6.99
CA PHE A 47 -7.73 -1.73 6.63
C PHE A 47 -8.40 -0.55 7.34
N ALA A 48 -7.60 0.20 8.10
CA ALA A 48 -8.04 1.30 8.96
C ALA A 48 -6.95 2.38 9.04
N PRO A 49 -7.31 3.66 9.30
CA PRO A 49 -6.32 4.73 9.45
C PRO A 49 -5.31 4.41 10.57
N GLY A 50 -4.02 4.63 10.30
CA GLY A 50 -2.95 4.38 11.26
C GLY A 50 -2.61 2.91 11.47
N LYS A 51 -3.26 1.98 10.74
CA LYS A 51 -2.94 0.55 10.81
C LYS A 51 -2.10 0.13 9.62
N ASN A 52 -0.86 -0.26 9.88
CA ASN A 52 0.04 -0.73 8.83
C ASN A 52 -0.49 -1.99 8.15
N LEU A 53 -0.25 -2.08 6.84
CA LEU A 53 -0.45 -3.28 6.04
C LEU A 53 0.82 -4.13 6.05
N THR A 54 0.72 -5.38 5.64
CA THR A 54 1.88 -6.27 5.54
C THR A 54 2.08 -6.70 4.10
N ARG A 55 3.25 -6.42 3.54
CA ARG A 55 3.70 -7.01 2.29
C ARG A 55 4.30 -8.37 2.57
N ARG A 56 3.84 -9.40 1.88
CA ARG A 56 4.45 -10.73 1.92
C ARG A 56 5.11 -11.02 0.58
N SER A 57 6.40 -11.36 0.59
CA SER A 57 7.11 -11.81 -0.61
C SER A 57 6.84 -13.29 -0.84
N LEU A 58 6.29 -13.63 -2.00
CA LEU A 58 6.20 -14.98 -2.53
C LEU A 58 7.47 -15.24 -3.34
N CYS A 59 8.54 -15.59 -2.64
CA CYS A 59 9.78 -16.03 -3.26
C CYS A 59 9.68 -17.52 -3.60
N PRO A 60 10.17 -17.99 -4.75
CA PRO A 60 10.22 -19.43 -5.06
C PRO A 60 11.16 -20.21 -4.14
N SER A 61 12.09 -19.53 -3.47
CA SER A 61 13.07 -20.12 -2.56
C SER A 61 12.62 -19.98 -1.09
N THR A 62 11.55 -20.69 -0.70
CA THR A 62 11.13 -21.08 0.68
C THR A 62 10.99 -20.01 1.78
N GLU A 63 11.57 -18.82 1.64
CA GLU A 63 11.61 -17.79 2.66
C GLU A 63 10.50 -16.77 2.40
N VAL A 64 9.51 -16.78 3.29
CA VAL A 64 8.41 -15.83 3.29
C VAL A 64 8.89 -14.59 4.05
N LEU A 65 9.16 -13.52 3.31
CA LEU A 65 9.55 -12.24 3.91
C LEU A 65 8.32 -11.35 4.09
N GLU A 66 8.00 -11.04 5.34
CA GLU A 66 6.93 -10.11 5.71
C GLU A 66 7.52 -8.74 6.05
N ILE A 67 7.02 -7.70 5.37
CA ILE A 67 7.50 -6.33 5.50
C ILE A 67 6.30 -5.43 5.84
N PRO A 68 6.34 -4.69 6.97
CA PRO A 68 5.30 -3.74 7.32
C PRO A 68 5.33 -2.51 6.40
N LEU A 69 4.15 -2.14 5.91
CA LEU A 69 3.91 -0.98 5.05
C LEU A 69 2.99 0.02 5.74
N ALA A 70 3.46 1.26 5.88
CA ALA A 70 2.70 2.38 6.41
C ALA A 70 1.90 3.10 5.32
N HIS A 71 0.84 3.80 5.72
CA HIS A 71 0.04 4.63 4.83
C HIS A 71 -0.46 5.88 5.56
N SER A 72 -0.74 6.93 4.80
CA SER A 72 -1.29 8.22 5.27
C SER A 72 -2.77 8.39 4.89
N LEU A 73 -3.46 7.29 4.58
CA LEU A 73 -4.86 7.31 4.12
C LEU A 73 -5.83 7.48 5.30
N ASN A 74 -6.79 8.39 5.16
CA ASN A 74 -7.89 8.57 6.11
C ASN A 74 -9.09 7.65 5.78
N GLU A 75 -10.08 7.60 6.67
CA GLU A 75 -11.26 6.72 6.48
C GLU A 75 -12.00 6.95 5.16
N GLY A 76 -12.15 8.21 4.74
CA GLY A 76 -12.80 8.56 3.47
C GLY A 76 -12.05 8.00 2.27
N GLN A 77 -10.72 8.13 2.25
CA GLN A 77 -9.85 7.61 1.19
C GLN A 77 -9.81 6.08 1.20
N ILE A 78 -9.84 5.45 2.37
CA ILE A 78 -9.95 4.00 2.51
C ILE A 78 -11.27 3.50 1.92
N THR A 79 -12.37 4.22 2.17
CA THR A 79 -13.68 3.91 1.62
C THR A 79 -13.69 4.04 0.10
N TRP A 80 -13.06 5.07 -0.47
CA TRP A 80 -12.88 5.21 -1.92
C TRP A 80 -12.09 4.06 -2.52
N PHE A 81 -11.05 3.60 -1.83
CA PHE A 81 -10.27 2.44 -2.25
C PHE A 81 -11.10 1.15 -2.21
N LYS A 82 -11.86 0.91 -1.12
CA LYS A 82 -12.76 -0.26 -1.02
C LYS A 82 -13.85 -0.27 -2.10
N ALA A 83 -14.31 0.90 -2.54
CA ALA A 83 -15.26 1.05 -3.64
C ALA A 83 -14.64 0.92 -5.05
N GLY A 84 -13.32 0.74 -5.14
CA GLY A 84 -12.56 0.64 -6.40
C GLY A 84 -12.24 1.99 -7.06
N SER A 85 -12.90 3.08 -6.67
CA SER A 85 -12.57 4.47 -7.01
C SER A 85 -13.48 5.43 -6.23
N ALA A 86 -13.00 6.65 -5.96
CA ALA A 86 -13.85 7.75 -5.49
C ALA A 86 -15.03 8.02 -6.45
N LEU A 87 -14.86 7.75 -7.74
CA LEU A 87 -15.86 7.93 -8.78
C LEU A 87 -16.97 6.85 -8.73
N ASN A 88 -16.66 5.65 -8.21
CA ASN A 88 -17.67 4.61 -7.98
C ASN A 88 -18.57 4.95 -6.80
N LEU A 89 -18.04 5.64 -5.79
CA LEU A 89 -18.81 6.02 -4.61
C LEU A 89 -19.90 7.05 -4.95
N VAL A 90 -19.66 7.94 -5.93
CA VAL A 90 -20.63 8.95 -6.39
C VAL A 90 -21.74 8.34 -7.26
N ARG A 91 -21.58 7.09 -7.73
CA ARG A 91 -22.57 6.40 -8.59
C ARG A 91 -23.54 5.50 -7.82
N THR A 92 -23.36 5.33 -6.50
CA THR A 92 -24.25 4.53 -5.63
C THR A 92 -25.19 5.43 -4.86
#